data_AF-A0A0G1R0F5-F1
#
_entry.id   AF-A0A0G1R0F5-F1
#
_cell.length_a   1.000
_cell.length_b   1.000
_cell.length_c   1.000
_cell.angle_alpha   90.00
_cell.angle_beta   90.00
_cell.angle_gamma   90.00
#
_symmetry.space_group_name_H-M   'P 1'
#
loop_
_entity.id
_entity.type
_entity.pdbx_description
1 polymer ?
#
loop_
_entity_poly.entity_id
_entity_poly.type
_entity_poly.pdbx_seq_one_letter_code
_entity_poly.pdbx_strand_id
1 'polypeptide(L)'
;EYPFFAFLKNAGITFQMFYFLGDFNARHNIPGNPLLWWPIAVFFTIGLVLAFRKRYWLLISWLIVMMLPVAVSNEGIPHALRSIIMIPPVFIIAAIGFASALVTLYHFTHSRFVQTIVTALAVIIVVAHVIHTYNTYFIEWGESALTKESFGGNLYNIGLFLNNMPEDTLKYVVTDETETIDRTGRPMSLEPILFATDTYLPHPEGYKNIYYKTTAQLDSLNCQTDCMIIPIRNSYAIFALARKKYPNLQFDRSIEQKYQLLVARPK
;
A
#
# COMPACT_ATOMS: atom_id res chain seq x y z
N GLU A 1 29.81 -5.03 -4.97
CA GLU A 1 29.10 -4.50 -6.15
C GLU A 1 29.58 -3.08 -6.43
N TYR A 2 29.62 -2.66 -7.70
CA TYR A 2 30.03 -1.30 -8.04
C TYR A 2 28.85 -0.33 -7.85
N PRO A 3 28.92 0.62 -6.90
CA PRO A 3 27.77 1.44 -6.50
C PRO A 3 27.18 2.25 -7.66
N PHE A 4 28.02 2.67 -8.61
CA PHE A 4 27.60 3.38 -9.81
C PHE A 4 26.70 2.53 -10.73
N PHE A 5 27.00 1.24 -10.90
CA PHE A 5 26.19 0.34 -11.72
C PHE A 5 24.84 0.05 -11.06
N ALA A 6 24.81 -0.11 -9.73
CA ALA A 6 23.56 -0.24 -8.99
C ALA A 6 22.67 0.99 -9.18
N PHE A 7 23.25 2.19 -9.06
CA PHE A 7 22.55 3.44 -9.31
C PHE A 7 21.95 3.51 -10.72
N LEU A 8 22.73 3.23 -11.77
CA LEU A 8 22.24 3.25 -13.15
C LEU A 8 21.13 2.21 -13.40
N LYS A 9 21.27 1.02 -12.82
CA LYS A 9 20.25 -0.03 -12.89
C LYS A 9 18.95 0.46 -12.24
N ASN A 10 19.02 1.02 -11.03
CA ASN A 10 17.86 1.52 -10.30
C ASN A 10 17.20 2.69 -11.02
N ALA A 11 17.99 3.61 -11.58
CA ALA A 11 17.51 4.69 -12.44
C ALA A 11 16.75 4.16 -13.67
N GLY A 12 17.30 3.15 -14.35
CA GLY A 12 16.66 2.50 -15.50
C GLY A 12 15.33 1.85 -15.14
N ILE A 13 15.28 1.08 -14.05
CA ILE A 13 14.04 0.45 -13.55
C ILE A 13 13.01 1.52 -13.15
N THR A 14 13.45 2.59 -12.49
CA THR A 14 12.58 3.72 -12.11
C THR A 14 12.01 4.42 -13.33
N PHE A 15 12.79 4.58 -14.40
CA PHE A 15 12.26 5.15 -15.65
C PHE A 15 11.27 4.21 -16.34
N GLN A 16 11.53 2.90 -16.35
CA GLN A 16 10.64 1.88 -16.91
C GLN A 16 9.26 1.83 -16.22
N MET A 17 9.20 2.22 -14.95
CA MET A 17 7.96 2.30 -14.18
C MET A 17 6.91 3.25 -14.77
N PHE A 18 7.31 4.25 -15.56
CA PHE A 18 6.36 5.11 -16.26
C PHE A 18 5.69 4.43 -17.47
N TYR A 19 6.23 3.32 -17.96
CA TYR A 19 5.81 2.72 -19.24
C TYR A 19 5.34 1.27 -19.13
N PHE A 20 6.04 0.46 -18.34
CA PHE A 20 5.93 -1.00 -18.43
C PHE A 20 5.66 -1.69 -17.10
N LEU A 21 6.47 -1.41 -16.06
CA LEU A 21 6.42 -2.18 -14.81
C LEU A 21 6.54 -1.25 -13.61
N GLY A 22 5.43 -1.03 -12.92
CA GLY A 22 5.37 -0.18 -11.74
C GLY A 22 5.76 -0.88 -10.44
N ASP A 23 5.51 -0.19 -9.33
CA ASP A 23 5.71 -0.68 -7.97
C ASP A 23 4.77 -1.88 -7.69
N PHE A 24 5.29 -2.92 -7.05
CA PHE A 24 4.52 -4.11 -6.66
C PHE A 24 3.87 -3.98 -5.28
N ASN A 25 4.18 -2.92 -4.54
CA ASN A 25 3.55 -2.65 -3.26
C ASN A 25 2.12 -2.16 -3.47
N ALA A 26 1.15 -2.97 -3.09
CA ALA A 26 -0.27 -2.66 -3.21
C ALA A 26 -0.71 -1.43 -2.40
N ARG A 27 0.10 -0.93 -1.46
CA ARG A 27 -0.15 0.34 -0.77
C ARG A 27 0.06 1.57 -1.65
N HIS A 28 0.87 1.45 -2.72
CA HIS A 28 1.25 2.61 -3.53
C HIS A 28 0.52 2.67 -4.87
N ASN A 29 0.23 1.51 -5.48
CA ASN A 29 -0.54 1.41 -6.73
C ASN A 29 -1.07 -0.03 -6.87
N ILE A 30 -1.81 -0.30 -7.94
CA ILE A 30 -2.06 -1.68 -8.40
C ILE A 30 -0.71 -2.34 -8.71
N PRO A 31 -0.38 -3.49 -8.10
CA PRO A 31 0.94 -4.11 -8.23
C PRO A 31 1.36 -4.34 -9.68
N GLY A 32 2.53 -3.82 -10.03
CA GLY A 32 3.14 -3.97 -11.35
C GLY A 32 2.55 -3.09 -12.45
N ASN A 33 1.44 -2.38 -12.19
CA ASN A 33 0.81 -1.53 -13.19
C ASN A 33 1.67 -0.26 -13.44
N PRO A 34 1.90 0.17 -14.70
CA PRO A 34 2.65 1.39 -14.99
C PRO A 34 2.05 2.61 -14.30
N LEU A 35 2.90 3.60 -13.97
CA LEU A 35 2.42 4.84 -13.35
C LEU A 35 1.70 5.77 -14.33
N LEU A 36 2.04 5.72 -15.62
CA LEU A 36 1.35 6.49 -16.64
C LEU A 36 0.49 5.56 -17.48
N TRP A 37 -0.73 6.01 -17.75
CA TRP A 37 -1.55 5.42 -18.79
C TRP A 37 -0.84 5.57 -20.14
N TRP A 38 -0.84 4.53 -20.98
CA TRP A 38 -0.01 4.47 -22.18
C TRP A 38 -0.12 5.68 -23.13
N PRO A 39 -1.28 6.36 -23.33
CA PRO A 39 -1.33 7.57 -24.15
C PRO A 39 -0.57 8.73 -23.50
N ILE A 40 -0.68 8.87 -22.16
CA ILE A 40 0.05 9.88 -21.40
C ILE A 40 1.55 9.56 -21.43
N ALA A 41 1.94 8.29 -21.38
CA ALA A 41 3.32 7.86 -21.54
C ALA A 41 3.91 8.25 -22.91
N VAL A 42 3.12 8.13 -23.99
CA VAL A 42 3.54 8.59 -25.33
C VAL A 42 3.77 10.11 -25.34
N PHE A 43 2.84 10.90 -24.80
CA PHE A 43 3.01 12.35 -24.71
C PHE A 43 4.16 12.75 -23.78
N PHE A 44 4.39 12.01 -22.70
CA PHE A 44 5.56 12.16 -21.85
C PHE A 44 6.86 11.95 -22.63
N THR A 45 6.96 10.92 -23.47
CA THR A 45 8.13 10.70 -24.34
C THR A 45 8.35 11.85 -25.31
N ILE A 46 7.30 12.33 -25.99
CA ILE A 46 7.38 13.47 -26.92
C ILE A 46 7.86 14.71 -26.17
N GLY A 47 7.26 14.98 -25.02
CA GLY A 47 7.62 16.09 -24.15
C GLY A 47 9.05 16.02 -23.67
N LEU A 48 9.54 14.83 -23.33
CA LEU A 48 10.90 14.61 -22.85
C LEU A 48 11.92 14.93 -23.95
N VAL A 49 11.69 14.43 -25.17
CA VAL A 49 12.53 14.77 -26.34
C VAL A 49 12.54 16.27 -26.58
N LEU A 50 11.38 16.93 -26.49
CA LEU A 50 11.27 18.38 -26.65
C LEU A 50 11.97 19.13 -25.52
N ALA A 51 11.89 18.65 -24.28
CA ALA A 51 12.57 19.25 -23.14
C ALA A 51 14.09 19.27 -23.35
N PHE A 52 14.67 18.18 -23.85
CA PHE A 52 16.10 18.15 -24.19
C PHE A 52 16.43 19.07 -25.38
N ARG A 53 15.64 19.01 -26.46
CA ARG A 53 15.87 19.83 -27.66
C ARG A 53 15.75 21.33 -27.40
N LYS A 54 14.78 21.73 -26.58
CA LYS A 54 14.50 23.13 -26.21
C LYS A 54 15.26 23.57 -24.95
N ARG A 55 16.07 22.68 -24.36
CA ARG A 55 16.90 22.96 -23.18
C ARG A 55 16.09 23.43 -21.97
N TYR A 56 14.96 22.76 -21.69
CA TYR A 56 14.18 22.97 -20.47
C TYR A 56 14.91 22.35 -19.25
N TRP A 57 16.10 22.88 -18.95
CA TRP A 57 17.02 22.32 -17.96
C TRP A 57 16.43 22.27 -16.56
N LEU A 58 15.51 23.17 -16.23
CA LEU A 58 14.79 23.11 -14.96
C LEU A 58 13.97 21.82 -14.84
N LEU A 59 13.18 21.46 -15.87
CA LEU A 59 12.35 20.25 -15.84
C LEU A 59 13.20 18.98 -15.87
N ILE A 60 14.28 18.99 -16.66
CA ILE A 60 15.21 17.86 -16.76
C ILE A 60 15.95 17.66 -15.43
N SER A 61 16.51 18.73 -14.85
CA SER A 61 17.22 18.65 -13.57
C SER A 61 16.27 18.28 -12.44
N TRP A 62 15.04 18.82 -12.41
CA TRP A 62 14.02 18.42 -11.45
C TRP A 62 13.75 16.92 -11.54
N LEU A 63 13.47 16.40 -12.74
CA LEU A 63 13.20 14.98 -12.94
C LEU A 63 14.39 14.10 -12.46
N ILE A 64 15.63 14.48 -12.79
CA ILE A 64 16.84 13.74 -12.40
C ILE A 64 17.07 13.81 -10.89
N VAL A 65 17.01 14.99 -10.29
CA VAL A 65 17.25 15.19 -8.85
C VAL A 65 16.20 14.46 -8.02
N MET A 66 14.93 14.50 -8.43
CA MET A 66 13.85 13.83 -7.71
C MET A 66 13.79 12.31 -7.95
N MET A 67 14.58 11.78 -8.88
CA MET A 67 14.80 10.34 -9.03
C MET A 67 15.83 9.80 -8.03
N LEU A 68 16.69 10.65 -7.46
CA LEU A 68 17.77 10.24 -6.55
C LEU A 68 17.29 9.42 -5.33
N PRO A 69 16.19 9.76 -4.63
CA PRO A 69 15.74 8.99 -3.46
C PRO A 69 15.43 7.52 -3.79
N VAL A 70 15.02 7.24 -5.02
CA VAL A 70 14.69 5.89 -5.49
C VAL A 70 15.96 5.21 -6.00
N ALA A 71 16.77 5.93 -6.77
CA ALA A 71 17.98 5.38 -7.39
C ALA A 71 19.05 4.96 -6.37
N VAL A 72 19.10 5.64 -5.21
CA VAL A 72 20.03 5.35 -4.10
C VAL A 72 19.47 4.30 -3.11
N SER A 73 18.18 4.02 -3.17
CA SER A 73 17.57 2.99 -2.31
C SER A 73 17.84 1.58 -2.84
N ASN A 74 17.91 0.60 -1.94
CA ASN A 74 18.00 -0.83 -2.26
C ASN A 74 16.71 -1.61 -1.96
N GLU A 75 15.66 -0.94 -1.50
CA GLU A 75 14.43 -1.58 -1.05
C GLU A 75 13.27 -1.34 -2.01
N GLY A 76 12.63 -2.41 -2.49
CA GLY A 76 11.35 -2.33 -3.21
C GLY A 76 11.42 -1.46 -4.48
N ILE A 77 12.32 -1.78 -5.41
CA ILE A 77 12.50 -1.03 -6.67
C ILE A 77 11.74 -1.75 -7.79
N PRO A 78 10.94 -1.04 -8.61
CA PRO A 78 10.65 0.40 -8.56
C PRO A 78 9.75 0.78 -7.36
N HIS A 79 9.92 2.01 -6.84
CA HIS A 79 9.22 2.48 -5.65
C HIS A 79 8.43 3.78 -5.92
N ALA A 80 7.09 3.68 -5.97
CA ALA A 80 6.23 4.80 -6.33
C ALA A 80 6.24 5.91 -5.27
N LEU A 81 6.13 5.58 -3.98
CA LEU A 81 6.12 6.56 -2.88
C LEU A 81 7.42 7.39 -2.83
N ARG A 82 8.59 6.78 -3.03
CA ARG A 82 9.88 7.50 -3.06
C ARG A 82 10.05 8.35 -4.33
N SER A 83 9.23 8.11 -5.35
CA SER A 83 9.18 8.85 -6.61
C SER A 83 8.12 9.96 -6.61
N ILE A 84 7.42 10.21 -5.50
CA ILE A 84 6.24 11.09 -5.46
C ILE A 84 6.53 12.52 -5.94
N ILE A 85 7.75 13.03 -5.70
CA ILE A 85 8.14 14.39 -6.10
C ILE A 85 8.45 14.47 -7.61
N MET A 86 8.48 13.35 -8.33
CA MET A 86 8.56 13.32 -9.80
C MET A 86 7.21 13.59 -10.47
N ILE A 87 6.09 13.59 -9.74
CA ILE A 87 4.75 13.82 -10.31
C ILE A 87 4.69 15.16 -11.08
N PRO A 88 5.06 16.32 -10.50
CA PRO A 88 4.98 17.59 -11.23
C PRO A 88 5.78 17.64 -12.54
N PRO A 89 7.11 17.33 -12.57
CA PRO A 89 7.86 17.39 -13.81
C PRO A 89 7.35 16.37 -14.84
N VAL A 90 6.93 15.18 -14.43
CA VAL A 90 6.40 14.16 -15.36
C VAL A 90 5.14 14.67 -16.07
N PHE A 91 4.16 15.20 -15.35
CA PHE A 91 2.93 15.69 -15.96
C PHE A 91 3.12 17.00 -16.75
N ILE A 92 4.00 17.90 -16.31
CA ILE A 92 4.35 19.10 -17.09
C ILE A 92 4.99 18.70 -18.43
N ILE A 93 5.95 17.76 -18.40
CA ILE A 93 6.60 17.24 -19.61
C ILE A 93 5.55 16.57 -20.52
N ALA A 94 4.66 15.73 -19.98
CA ALA A 94 3.58 15.11 -20.75
C ALA A 94 2.65 16.17 -21.39
N ALA A 95 2.28 17.22 -20.66
CA ALA A 95 1.47 18.31 -21.17
C ALA A 95 2.16 19.08 -22.31
N ILE A 96 3.48 19.33 -22.21
CA ILE A 96 4.27 19.92 -23.29
C ILE A 96 4.23 19.04 -24.54
N GLY A 97 4.41 17.72 -24.38
CA GLY A 97 4.35 16.78 -25.50
C GLY A 97 2.98 16.72 -26.15
N PHE A 98 1.92 16.71 -25.35
CA PHE A 98 0.53 16.76 -25.80
C PHE A 98 0.23 18.05 -26.58
N ALA A 99 0.53 19.21 -25.99
CA ALA A 99 0.32 20.51 -26.63
C ALA A 99 1.11 20.65 -27.94
N SER A 100 2.37 20.20 -27.96
CA SER A 100 3.19 20.24 -29.16
C SER A 100 2.64 19.32 -30.25
N ALA A 101 2.14 18.13 -29.91
CA ALA A 101 1.52 17.23 -30.88
C ALA A 101 0.28 17.86 -31.51
N LEU A 102 -0.59 18.50 -30.70
CA LEU A 102 -1.78 19.19 -31.20
C LEU A 102 -1.42 20.36 -32.13
N VAL A 103 -0.53 21.26 -31.70
CA VAL A 103 -0.09 22.40 -32.52
C VAL A 103 0.51 21.93 -33.84
N THR A 104 1.32 20.87 -33.81
CA THR A 104 1.92 20.28 -35.00
C THR A 104 0.85 19.76 -35.97
N LEU A 105 -0.13 18.99 -35.48
CA LEU A 105 -1.25 18.49 -36.30
C LEU A 105 -2.09 19.62 -36.91
N TYR A 106 -2.30 20.71 -36.16
CA TYR A 106 -2.99 21.90 -36.64
C TYR A 106 -2.23 22.62 -37.75
N HIS A 107 -0.90 22.68 -37.68
CA HIS A 107 -0.09 23.28 -38.74
C HIS A 107 -0.04 22.45 -40.03
N PHE A 108 -0.16 21.12 -39.92
CA PHE A 108 -0.18 20.23 -41.10
C PHE A 108 -1.46 20.34 -41.93
N THR A 109 -2.52 20.99 -41.43
CA THR A 109 -3.81 21.07 -42.13
C THR A 109 -4.54 22.39 -41.90
N HIS A 110 -5.01 23.00 -43.00
CA HIS A 110 -5.83 24.22 -42.95
C HIS A 110 -7.34 23.89 -42.96
N SER A 111 -7.72 22.61 -43.05
CA SER A 111 -9.12 22.20 -43.09
C SER A 111 -9.75 22.29 -41.70
N ARG A 112 -10.77 23.14 -41.56
CA ARG A 112 -11.56 23.26 -40.32
C ARG A 112 -12.16 21.92 -39.88
N PHE A 113 -12.57 21.08 -40.83
CA PHE A 113 -13.11 19.76 -40.53
C PHE A 113 -12.08 18.87 -39.84
N VAL A 114 -10.83 18.83 -40.35
CA VAL A 114 -9.75 18.04 -39.75
C VAL A 114 -9.37 18.60 -38.39
N GLN A 115 -9.29 19.92 -38.23
CA GLN A 115 -9.00 20.56 -36.94
C GLN A 115 -10.07 20.21 -35.88
N THR A 116 -11.35 20.21 -36.24
CA THR A 116 -12.44 19.77 -35.34
C THR A 116 -12.25 18.31 -34.91
N ILE A 117 -11.89 17.41 -35.83
CA ILE A 117 -11.61 16.00 -35.49
C ILE A 117 -10.42 15.90 -34.52
N VAL A 118 -9.31 16.61 -34.79
CA VAL A 118 -8.14 16.60 -33.91
C VAL A 118 -8.50 17.09 -32.50
N THR A 119 -9.29 18.16 -32.38
CA THR A 119 -9.79 18.64 -31.08
C THR A 119 -10.68 17.62 -30.40
N ALA A 120 -11.62 17.02 -31.12
CA ALA A 120 -12.51 16.01 -30.57
C ALA A 120 -11.71 14.82 -30.03
N LEU A 121 -10.72 14.33 -30.77
CA LEU A 121 -9.82 13.26 -30.32
C LEU A 121 -8.99 13.68 -29.10
N ALA A 122 -8.48 14.92 -29.06
CA ALA A 122 -7.75 15.46 -27.92
C ALA A 122 -8.62 15.49 -26.65
N VAL A 123 -9.86 15.97 -26.77
CA VAL A 123 -10.85 15.98 -25.68
C VAL A 123 -11.19 14.55 -25.25
N ILE A 124 -11.41 13.64 -26.20
CA ILE A 124 -11.68 12.22 -25.92
C ILE A 124 -10.52 11.61 -25.12
N ILE A 125 -9.26 11.88 -25.49
CA ILE A 125 -8.09 11.37 -24.74
C ILE A 125 -8.08 11.91 -23.31
N VAL A 126 -8.35 13.19 -23.11
CA VAL A 126 -8.39 13.80 -21.76
C VAL A 126 -9.52 13.19 -20.93
N VAL A 127 -10.72 13.08 -21.50
CA VAL A 127 -11.88 12.46 -20.82
C VAL A 127 -11.60 10.99 -20.50
N ALA A 128 -11.04 10.24 -21.46
CA ALA A 128 -10.67 8.85 -21.27
C ALA A 128 -9.59 8.68 -20.19
N HIS A 129 -8.63 9.61 -20.09
CA HIS A 129 -7.64 9.59 -19.01
C HIS A 129 -8.30 9.78 -17.65
N VAL A 130 -9.23 10.75 -17.53
CA VAL A 130 -9.98 10.97 -16.28
C VAL A 130 -10.78 9.73 -15.88
N ILE A 131 -11.53 9.14 -16.82
CA ILE A 131 -12.32 7.92 -16.57
C ILE A 131 -11.40 6.75 -16.18
N HIS A 132 -10.29 6.55 -16.90
CA HIS A 132 -9.34 5.49 -16.60
C HIS A 132 -8.73 5.66 -15.21
N THR A 133 -8.25 6.86 -14.88
CA THR A 133 -7.69 7.15 -13.55
C THR A 133 -8.72 6.98 -12.45
N TYR A 134 -9.98 7.39 -12.67
CA TYR A 134 -11.06 7.18 -11.70
C TYR A 134 -11.28 5.68 -11.46
N ASN A 135 -11.45 4.89 -12.52
CA ASN A 135 -11.68 3.46 -12.41
C ASN A 135 -10.50 2.74 -11.74
N THR A 136 -9.28 3.03 -12.17
CA THR A 136 -8.08 2.40 -11.62
C THR A 136 -7.85 2.76 -10.15
N TYR A 137 -8.10 4.01 -9.74
CA TYR A 137 -7.88 4.45 -8.37
C TYR A 137 -9.03 4.08 -7.42
N PHE A 138 -10.27 4.46 -7.76
CA PHE A 138 -11.41 4.31 -6.84
C PHE A 138 -12.04 2.94 -6.87
N ILE A 139 -12.01 2.25 -8.02
CA ILE A 139 -12.65 0.94 -8.18
C ILE A 139 -11.60 -0.16 -8.03
N GLU A 140 -10.67 -0.26 -8.98
CA GLU A 140 -9.71 -1.37 -9.01
C GLU A 140 -8.80 -1.38 -7.77
N TRP A 141 -8.14 -0.25 -7.47
CA TRP A 141 -7.26 -0.14 -6.32
C TRP A 141 -8.03 -0.05 -4.99
N GLY A 142 -9.11 0.74 -4.94
CA GLY A 142 -9.93 0.94 -3.74
C GLY A 142 -10.68 -0.30 -3.25
N GLU A 143 -11.18 -1.13 -4.17
CA GLU A 143 -11.94 -2.34 -3.81
C GLU A 143 -11.06 -3.59 -3.65
N SER A 144 -9.82 -3.55 -4.16
CA SER A 144 -8.85 -4.66 -4.13
C SER A 144 -8.65 -5.24 -2.73
N ALA A 145 -8.78 -6.57 -2.64
CA ALA A 145 -8.51 -7.32 -1.42
C ALA A 145 -7.04 -7.19 -0.99
N LEU A 146 -6.11 -7.17 -1.95
CA LEU A 146 -4.69 -7.05 -1.68
C LEU A 146 -4.33 -5.68 -1.10
N THR A 147 -4.97 -4.61 -1.60
CA THR A 147 -4.82 -3.26 -1.04
C THR A 147 -5.31 -3.24 0.40
N LYS A 148 -6.53 -3.76 0.64
CA LYS A 148 -7.11 -3.86 1.99
C LYS A 148 -6.21 -4.64 2.95
N GLU A 149 -5.69 -5.78 2.52
CA GLU A 149 -4.78 -6.60 3.33
C GLU A 149 -3.47 -5.86 3.63
N SER A 150 -2.93 -5.14 2.65
CA SER A 150 -1.67 -4.38 2.79
C SER A 150 -1.75 -3.21 3.77
N PHE A 151 -2.96 -2.74 4.08
CA PHE A 151 -3.27 -1.76 5.12
C PHE A 151 -3.81 -2.39 6.42
N GLY A 152 -3.71 -3.72 6.58
CA GLY A 152 -4.12 -4.41 7.80
C GLY A 152 -5.63 -4.59 7.94
N GLY A 153 -6.38 -4.66 6.83
CA GLY A 153 -7.84 -4.88 6.86
C GLY A 153 -8.28 -6.12 7.64
N ASN A 154 -7.49 -7.20 7.58
CA ASN A 154 -7.75 -8.40 8.39
C ASN A 154 -7.64 -8.11 9.90
N LEU A 155 -6.63 -7.33 10.31
CA LEU A 155 -6.42 -6.93 11.70
C LEU A 155 -7.54 -5.98 12.16
N TYR A 156 -7.97 -5.06 11.31
CA TYR A 156 -9.12 -4.19 11.60
C TYR A 156 -10.40 -5.00 11.84
N ASN A 157 -10.68 -6.00 11.00
CA ASN A 157 -11.83 -6.90 11.18
C ASN A 157 -11.76 -7.70 12.49
N ILE A 158 -10.57 -8.16 12.89
CA ILE A 158 -10.36 -8.78 14.20
C ILE A 158 -10.65 -7.79 15.33
N GLY A 159 -10.24 -6.53 15.17
CA GLY A 159 -10.58 -5.46 16.12
C GLY A 159 -12.08 -5.25 16.26
N LEU A 160 -12.83 -5.19 15.14
CA LEU A 160 -14.30 -5.13 15.17
C LEU A 160 -14.93 -6.35 15.84
N PHE A 161 -14.39 -7.54 15.58
CA PHE A 161 -14.84 -8.77 16.22
C PHE A 161 -14.64 -8.71 17.75
N LEU A 162 -13.47 -8.27 18.23
CA LEU A 162 -13.19 -8.10 19.66
C LEU A 162 -14.05 -7.03 20.32
N ASN A 163 -14.34 -5.94 19.60
CA ASN A 163 -15.18 -4.84 20.10
C ASN A 163 -16.66 -5.23 20.20
N ASN A 164 -17.11 -6.21 19.41
CA ASN A 164 -18.48 -6.75 19.46
C ASN A 164 -18.66 -7.89 20.48
N MET A 165 -17.58 -8.36 21.11
CA MET A 165 -17.67 -9.35 22.18
C MET A 165 -18.08 -8.72 23.52
N PRO A 166 -18.68 -9.51 24.42
CA PRO A 166 -18.92 -9.09 25.80
C PRO A 166 -17.65 -8.53 26.48
N GLU A 167 -17.80 -7.45 27.25
CA GLU A 167 -16.67 -6.76 27.90
C GLU A 167 -16.08 -7.55 29.08
N ASP A 168 -16.85 -8.47 29.67
CA ASP A 168 -16.43 -9.37 30.75
C ASP A 168 -15.51 -10.50 30.26
N THR A 169 -15.53 -10.81 28.97
CA THR A 169 -14.70 -11.86 28.37
C THR A 169 -13.24 -11.43 28.32
N LEU A 170 -12.35 -12.23 28.91
CA LEU A 170 -10.92 -11.99 28.93
C LEU A 170 -10.27 -12.35 27.59
N LYS A 171 -9.74 -11.35 26.86
CA LYS A 171 -9.23 -11.49 25.49
C LYS A 171 -7.72 -11.20 25.43
N TYR A 172 -6.94 -12.16 24.98
CA TYR A 172 -5.51 -12.03 24.74
C TYR A 172 -5.22 -12.05 23.24
N VAL A 173 -4.77 -10.91 22.70
CA VAL A 173 -4.28 -10.81 21.32
C VAL A 173 -2.77 -11.06 21.35
N VAL A 174 -2.34 -12.18 20.79
CA VAL A 174 -0.94 -12.65 20.91
C VAL A 174 -0.29 -12.64 19.54
N THR A 175 0.89 -12.06 19.42
CA THR A 175 1.69 -12.11 18.19
C THR A 175 3.13 -12.57 18.44
N ASP A 176 3.93 -12.62 17.39
CA ASP A 176 5.31 -13.11 17.41
C ASP A 176 6.22 -12.27 18.36
N GLU A 177 7.25 -12.90 18.91
CA GLU A 177 8.25 -12.25 19.77
C GLU A 177 9.21 -11.34 19.01
N THR A 178 9.32 -11.53 17.70
CA THR A 178 10.21 -10.77 16.82
C THR A 178 9.64 -9.40 16.42
N GLU A 179 8.43 -9.06 16.85
CA GLU A 179 7.80 -7.80 16.52
C GLU A 179 8.41 -6.60 17.25
N THR A 180 8.47 -5.47 16.56
CA THR A 180 8.81 -4.19 17.17
C THR A 180 7.69 -3.76 18.11
N ILE A 181 8.06 -3.43 19.35
CA ILE A 181 7.12 -2.91 20.36
C ILE A 181 7.08 -1.38 20.35
N ASP A 182 5.93 -0.82 20.68
CA ASP A 182 5.76 0.61 20.91
C ASP A 182 6.36 1.03 22.27
N ARG A 183 6.28 2.34 22.59
CA ARG A 183 6.79 2.90 23.87
C ARG A 183 6.06 2.36 25.11
N THR A 184 4.93 1.70 24.93
CA THR A 184 4.12 1.10 26.00
C THR A 184 4.29 -0.42 26.10
N GLY A 185 5.16 -1.01 25.28
CA GLY A 185 5.43 -2.45 25.26
C GLY A 185 4.41 -3.28 24.47
N ARG A 186 3.56 -2.63 23.65
CA ARG A 186 2.57 -3.32 22.80
C ARG A 186 3.16 -3.56 21.41
N PRO A 187 2.87 -4.71 20.75
CA PRO A 187 3.38 -4.97 19.41
C PRO A 187 2.81 -3.98 18.37
N MET A 188 3.69 -3.34 17.60
CA MET A 188 3.34 -2.28 16.65
C MET A 188 2.47 -2.80 15.50
N SER A 189 2.57 -4.07 15.12
CA SER A 189 1.74 -4.61 14.04
C SER A 189 0.25 -4.66 14.40
N LEU A 190 -0.09 -4.63 15.70
CA LEU A 190 -1.45 -4.75 16.19
C LEU A 190 -2.20 -3.41 16.21
N GLU A 191 -1.55 -2.30 15.81
CA GLU A 191 -2.16 -0.97 15.78
C GLU A 191 -3.58 -0.93 15.17
N PRO A 192 -3.90 -1.60 14.04
CA PRO A 192 -5.26 -1.62 13.53
C PRO A 192 -6.29 -2.19 14.52
N ILE A 193 -5.91 -3.20 15.31
CA ILE A 193 -6.75 -3.76 16.37
C ILE A 193 -6.88 -2.76 17.52
N LEU A 194 -5.79 -2.13 17.92
CA LEU A 194 -5.79 -1.15 19.02
C LEU A 194 -6.72 0.04 18.70
N PHE A 195 -6.67 0.56 17.48
CA PHE A 195 -7.56 1.65 17.06
C PHE A 195 -9.02 1.18 16.92
N ALA A 196 -9.28 0.02 16.31
CA ALA A 196 -10.64 -0.50 16.13
C ALA A 196 -11.35 -0.84 17.45
N THR A 197 -10.58 -1.17 18.49
CA THR A 197 -11.10 -1.49 19.82
C THR A 197 -11.09 -0.30 20.77
N ASP A 198 -10.59 0.86 20.33
CA ASP A 198 -10.40 2.06 21.15
C ASP A 198 -9.46 1.82 22.37
N THR A 199 -8.43 0.98 22.20
CA THR A 199 -7.48 0.63 23.26
C THR A 199 -6.08 1.21 23.01
N TYR A 200 -5.91 2.03 21.97
CA TYR A 200 -4.63 2.66 21.64
C TYR A 200 -4.18 3.66 22.70
N LEU A 201 -5.09 4.54 23.14
CA LEU A 201 -4.83 5.54 24.18
C LEU A 201 -4.74 4.89 25.57
N PRO A 202 -4.10 5.56 26.55
CA PRO A 202 -4.07 5.08 27.93
C PRO A 202 -5.49 4.95 28.51
N HIS A 203 -5.80 3.80 29.08
CA HIS A 203 -7.06 3.49 29.75
C HIS A 203 -6.78 2.85 31.12
N PRO A 204 -7.77 2.80 32.03
CA PRO A 204 -7.65 1.99 33.26
C PRO A 204 -7.29 0.53 32.93
N GLU A 205 -6.55 -0.11 33.83
CA GLU A 205 -6.23 -1.54 33.67
C GLU A 205 -7.51 -2.37 33.48
N GLY A 206 -7.49 -3.28 32.50
CA GLY A 206 -8.64 -4.13 32.19
C GLY A 206 -9.73 -3.49 31.33
N TYR A 207 -9.50 -2.30 30.75
CA TYR A 207 -10.45 -1.71 29.79
C TYR A 207 -10.81 -2.70 28.66
N LYS A 208 -12.10 -3.03 28.54
CA LYS A 208 -12.69 -4.05 27.65
C LYS A 208 -12.13 -5.48 27.78
N ASN A 209 -11.31 -5.72 28.82
CA ASN A 209 -10.57 -6.94 29.06
C ASN A 209 -9.75 -7.44 27.85
N ILE A 210 -9.17 -6.51 27.08
CA ILE A 210 -8.29 -6.82 25.93
C ILE A 210 -6.83 -6.58 26.30
N TYR A 211 -6.00 -7.60 26.13
CA TYR A 211 -4.58 -7.57 26.44
C TYR A 211 -3.74 -7.95 25.23
N TYR A 212 -2.79 -7.10 24.87
CA TYR A 212 -1.88 -7.30 23.74
C TYR A 212 -0.55 -7.85 24.26
N LYS A 213 -0.13 -9.01 23.74
CA LYS A 213 1.06 -9.73 24.22
C LYS A 213 1.88 -10.31 23.06
N THR A 214 3.16 -10.52 23.30
CA THR A 214 4.02 -11.34 22.42
C THR A 214 4.08 -12.79 22.91
N THR A 215 4.59 -13.71 22.08
CA THR A 215 4.84 -15.10 22.49
C THR A 215 5.78 -15.20 23.70
N ALA A 216 6.76 -14.30 23.82
CA ALA A 216 7.64 -14.21 24.98
C ALA A 216 6.91 -13.90 26.30
N GLN A 217 5.73 -13.27 26.21
CA GLN A 217 4.91 -12.90 27.37
C GLN A 217 3.79 -13.91 27.67
N LEU A 218 3.76 -15.07 26.99
CA LEU A 218 2.78 -16.13 27.22
C LEU A 218 2.75 -16.60 28.69
N ASP A 219 3.88 -16.49 29.40
CA ASP A 219 3.98 -16.84 30.81
C ASP A 219 3.17 -15.92 31.74
N SER A 220 2.88 -14.70 31.29
CA SER A 220 2.11 -13.72 32.07
C SER A 220 0.59 -13.82 31.94
N LEU A 221 0.07 -14.69 31.05
CA LEU A 221 -1.37 -14.80 30.81
C LEU A 221 -2.08 -15.45 32.00
N ASN A 222 -3.24 -14.93 32.38
CA ASN A 222 -4.16 -15.60 33.30
C ASN A 222 -5.32 -16.16 32.48
N CYS A 223 -5.23 -17.44 32.07
CA CYS A 223 -6.14 -18.06 31.11
C CYS A 223 -6.51 -19.48 31.55
N GLN A 224 -6.98 -19.61 32.81
CA GLN A 224 -7.28 -20.91 33.43
C GLN A 224 -8.73 -21.37 33.23
N THR A 225 -9.70 -20.44 33.15
CA THR A 225 -11.14 -20.75 33.11
C THR A 225 -11.80 -20.17 31.86
N ASP A 226 -12.08 -18.87 31.86
CA ASP A 226 -12.81 -18.20 30.78
C ASP A 226 -11.95 -17.11 30.13
N CYS A 227 -11.31 -17.47 29.02
CA CYS A 227 -10.43 -16.60 28.28
C CYS A 227 -10.39 -17.00 26.80
N MET A 228 -10.10 -16.02 25.95
CA MET A 228 -9.90 -16.21 24.53
C MET A 228 -8.49 -15.78 24.15
N ILE A 229 -7.74 -16.66 23.51
CA ILE A 229 -6.44 -16.35 22.91
C ILE A 229 -6.64 -16.22 21.41
N ILE A 230 -6.30 -15.06 20.87
CA ILE A 230 -6.38 -14.70 19.46
C ILE A 230 -4.95 -14.59 18.92
N PRO A 231 -4.38 -15.67 18.35
CA PRO A 231 -3.05 -15.64 17.78
C PRO A 231 -3.01 -14.93 16.42
N ILE A 232 -2.22 -13.85 16.34
CA ILE A 232 -2.02 -12.98 15.19
C ILE A 232 -0.67 -13.26 14.55
N ARG A 233 -0.68 -13.61 13.25
CA ARG A 233 0.47 -14.13 12.48
C ARG A 233 0.97 -15.46 13.07
N ASN A 234 1.46 -16.38 12.24
CA ASN A 234 1.98 -17.68 12.68
C ASN A 234 1.03 -18.46 13.63
N SER A 235 -0.29 -18.38 13.40
CA SER A 235 -1.31 -18.71 14.40
C SER A 235 -1.22 -20.13 14.98
N TYR A 236 -0.82 -21.11 14.16
CA TYR A 236 -0.61 -22.49 14.61
C TYR A 236 0.60 -22.65 15.54
N ALA A 237 1.69 -21.92 15.30
CA ALA A 237 2.88 -21.96 16.14
C ALA A 237 2.60 -21.30 17.49
N ILE A 238 1.96 -20.12 17.49
CA ILE A 238 1.51 -19.44 18.72
C ILE A 238 0.56 -20.35 19.51
N PHE A 239 -0.38 -21.01 18.83
CA PHE A 239 -1.28 -21.96 19.49
C PHE A 239 -0.54 -23.14 20.10
N ALA A 240 0.43 -23.74 19.39
CA ALA A 240 1.21 -24.85 19.92
C ALA A 240 2.00 -24.46 21.18
N LEU A 241 2.55 -23.25 21.22
CA LEU A 241 3.22 -22.69 22.40
C LEU A 241 2.24 -22.46 23.54
N ALA A 242 1.09 -21.82 23.28
CA ALA A 242 0.05 -21.59 24.27
C ALA A 242 -0.47 -22.90 24.87
N ARG A 243 -0.68 -23.93 24.03
CA ARG A 243 -1.18 -25.25 24.46
C ARG A 243 -0.19 -26.02 25.33
N LYS A 244 1.13 -25.83 25.17
CA LYS A 244 2.12 -26.40 26.10
C LYS A 244 1.90 -25.91 27.54
N LYS A 245 1.48 -24.66 27.70
CA LYS A 245 1.24 -24.04 29.01
C LYS A 245 -0.19 -24.27 29.52
N TYR A 246 -1.18 -24.23 28.64
CA TYR A 246 -2.59 -24.47 28.95
C TYR A 246 -3.07 -25.68 28.15
N PRO A 247 -2.91 -26.91 28.68
CA PRO A 247 -3.20 -28.15 27.94
C PRO A 247 -4.66 -28.26 27.46
N ASN A 248 -5.57 -27.60 28.18
CA ASN A 248 -7.01 -27.59 27.93
C ASN A 248 -7.43 -26.63 26.81
N LEU A 249 -6.51 -25.87 26.22
CA LEU A 249 -6.82 -25.00 25.09
C LEU A 249 -7.24 -25.82 23.87
N GLN A 250 -8.40 -25.48 23.33
CA GLN A 250 -8.90 -25.99 22.06
C GLN A 250 -9.30 -24.84 21.16
N PHE A 251 -9.15 -25.04 19.84
CA PHE A 251 -9.69 -24.09 18.87
C PHE A 251 -11.22 -24.08 18.91
N ASP A 252 -11.77 -22.87 18.87
CA ASP A 252 -13.19 -22.67 18.66
C ASP A 252 -13.52 -22.75 17.16
N ARG A 253 -13.88 -23.97 16.73
CA ARG A 253 -14.29 -24.23 15.34
C ARG A 253 -15.49 -23.39 14.89
N SER A 254 -16.36 -22.96 15.80
CA SER A 254 -17.52 -22.14 15.42
C SER A 254 -17.11 -20.73 15.00
N ILE A 255 -16.11 -20.17 15.68
CA ILE A 255 -15.53 -18.85 15.38
C ILE A 255 -14.64 -18.94 14.15
N GLU A 256 -13.83 -20.00 14.05
CA GLU A 256 -12.98 -20.25 12.88
C GLU A 256 -13.81 -20.33 11.58
N GLN A 257 -14.93 -21.07 11.59
CA GLN A 257 -15.80 -21.17 10.42
C GLN A 257 -16.52 -19.87 10.08
N LYS A 258 -16.98 -19.13 11.09
CA LYS A 258 -17.80 -17.92 10.88
C LYS A 258 -16.97 -16.67 10.55
N TYR A 259 -15.77 -16.55 11.10
CA TYR A 259 -14.95 -15.33 11.02
C TYR A 259 -13.59 -15.57 10.36
N GLN A 260 -13.27 -16.80 9.92
CA GLN A 260 -11.95 -17.18 9.41
C GLN A 260 -10.82 -16.80 10.38
N LEU A 261 -11.12 -16.82 11.68
CA LEU A 261 -10.25 -16.39 12.76
C LEU A 261 -9.99 -17.54 13.71
N LEU A 262 -8.72 -17.89 13.90
CA LEU A 262 -8.32 -18.86 14.91
C LEU A 262 -8.45 -18.22 16.29
N VAL A 263 -9.29 -18.83 17.14
CA VAL A 263 -9.42 -18.45 18.55
C VAL A 263 -9.31 -19.72 19.39
N ALA A 264 -8.50 -19.66 20.44
CA ALA A 264 -8.33 -20.75 21.38
C ALA A 264 -8.95 -20.39 22.72
N ARG A 265 -9.68 -21.35 23.31
CA ARG A 265 -10.30 -21.21 24.63
C ARG A 265 -10.12 -22.49 25.45
N PRO A 266 -10.01 -22.42 26.78
CA PRO A 266 -10.06 -23.59 27.64
C PRO A 266 -11.38 -24.34 27.46
N LYS A 267 -11.33 -25.67 27.42
CA LYS A 267 -12.50 -26.56 27.51
C LYS A 267 -12.29 -27.63 28.57
#